data_AF-A0A7C7QKP3-F1
#
_entry.id   AF-A0A7C7QKP3-F1
#
_cell.length_a   1.000
_cell.length_b   1.000
_cell.length_c   1.000
_cell.angle_alpha   90.00
_cell.angle_beta   90.00
_cell.angle_gamma   90.00
#
_symmetry.space_group_name_H-M   'P 1'
#
loop_
_entity.id
_entity.type
_entity.pdbx_description
1 polymer ?
#
loop_
_entity_poly.entity_id
_entity_poly.type
_entity_poly.pdbx_seq_one_letter_code
_entity_poly.pdbx_strand_id
1 'polypeptide(L)'
;MRDIRGFFSIDAMFALTLILIISTSFLNLYGGRKAGVELSGARLEARLVGEGLAAAINTVYANGSNFELYLGLPENIGGYSYRIAFDSFTRQISVENSAWGTTNVGVIPKNVQDFVLESGDLDDSILVYWDDDQIRVVSA
;
A
#
# COMPACT_ATOMS: atom_id res chain seq x y z
N MET A 1 40.04 -32.63 45.06
CA MET A 1 40.51 -31.69 44.05
C MET A 1 39.37 -31.55 43.04
N ARG A 2 38.53 -30.52 43.19
CA ARG A 2 37.27 -30.38 42.44
C ARG A 2 37.59 -29.96 41.00
N ASP A 3 36.90 -30.57 40.06
CA ASP A 3 37.10 -30.49 38.61
C ASP A 3 36.86 -29.04 38.10
N ILE A 4 37.93 -28.26 37.99
CA ILE A 4 37.93 -26.86 37.53
C ILE A 4 37.64 -26.77 36.02
N ARG A 5 37.85 -27.86 35.26
CA ARG A 5 37.64 -27.87 33.81
C ARG A 5 36.16 -28.03 33.42
N GLY A 6 35.38 -28.78 34.21
CA GLY A 6 33.93 -28.92 34.00
C GLY A 6 33.12 -27.64 34.27
N PHE A 7 33.50 -26.87 35.30
CA PHE A 7 32.82 -25.62 35.65
C PHE A 7 33.05 -24.51 34.61
N PHE A 8 34.29 -24.36 34.12
CA PHE A 8 34.63 -23.39 33.07
C PHE A 8 33.93 -23.70 31.72
N SER A 9 33.69 -24.99 31.43
CA SER A 9 32.99 -25.41 30.21
C SER A 9 31.49 -25.15 30.27
N ILE A 10 30.86 -25.30 31.43
CA ILE A 10 29.41 -25.05 31.61
C ILE A 10 29.12 -23.55 31.57
N ASP A 11 29.93 -22.74 32.25
CA ASP A 11 29.78 -21.28 32.21
C ASP A 11 29.99 -20.72 30.79
N ALA A 12 30.96 -21.28 30.04
CA ALA A 12 31.17 -20.91 28.64
C ALA A 12 29.99 -21.31 27.74
N MET A 13 29.41 -22.50 27.93
CA MET A 13 28.22 -22.93 27.19
C MET A 13 26.99 -22.07 27.53
N PHE A 14 26.83 -21.68 28.80
CA PHE A 14 25.76 -20.80 29.23
C PHE A 14 25.92 -19.40 28.65
N ALA A 15 27.14 -18.84 28.69
CA ALA A 15 27.47 -17.57 28.06
C ALA A 15 27.22 -17.59 26.54
N LEU A 16 27.62 -18.66 25.86
CA LEU A 16 27.36 -18.83 24.42
C LEU A 16 25.86 -18.89 24.12
N THR A 17 25.09 -19.63 24.91
CA THR A 17 23.64 -19.74 24.75
C THR A 17 22.97 -18.39 24.93
N LEU A 18 23.38 -17.62 25.94
CA LEU A 18 22.89 -16.26 26.16
C LEU A 18 23.23 -15.34 24.98
N ILE A 19 24.46 -15.41 24.45
CA ILE A 19 24.87 -14.62 23.27
C ILE A 19 24.00 -14.97 22.06
N LEU A 20 23.70 -16.26 21.83
CA LEU A 20 22.85 -16.70 20.73
C LEU A 20 21.41 -16.22 20.91
N ILE A 21 20.84 -16.31 22.12
CA ILE A 21 19.50 -15.80 22.42
C ILE A 21 19.43 -14.29 22.16
N ILE A 22 20.37 -13.52 22.71
CA ILE A 22 20.42 -12.07 22.57
C ILE A 22 20.58 -11.68 21.10
N SER A 23 21.49 -12.34 20.37
CA SER A 23 21.71 -12.07 18.94
C SER A 23 20.47 -12.35 18.11
N THR A 24 19.77 -13.45 18.38
CA THR A 24 18.52 -13.80 17.70
C THR A 24 17.41 -12.79 18.00
N SER A 25 17.30 -12.32 19.25
CA SER A 25 16.36 -11.26 19.62
C SER A 25 16.62 -9.96 18.87
N PHE A 26 17.88 -9.54 18.76
CA PHE A 26 18.23 -8.34 17.99
C PHE A 26 17.93 -8.49 16.49
N LEU A 27 18.24 -9.65 15.89
CA LEU A 27 17.92 -9.92 14.50
C LEU A 27 16.40 -9.87 14.23
N ASN A 28 15.61 -10.48 15.11
CA ASN A 28 14.15 -10.47 15.01
C ASN A 28 13.57 -9.05 15.16
N LEU A 29 14.10 -8.26 16.09
CA LEU A 29 13.68 -6.86 16.27
C LEU A 29 14.06 -6.00 15.07
N TYR A 30 15.25 -6.18 14.51
CA TYR A 30 15.69 -5.41 13.34
C TYR A 30 14.89 -5.78 12.09
N GLY A 31 14.68 -7.08 11.84
CA GLY A 31 13.84 -7.57 10.75
C GLY A 31 12.39 -7.08 10.85
N GLY A 32 11.79 -7.18 12.04
CA GLY A 32 10.42 -6.71 12.29
C GLY A 32 10.26 -5.19 12.11
N ARG A 33 11.23 -4.40 12.56
CA ARG A 33 11.20 -2.93 12.37
C ARG A 33 11.35 -2.54 10.89
N LYS A 34 12.26 -3.21 10.17
CA LYS A 34 12.46 -2.93 8.74
C LYS A 34 11.20 -3.24 7.92
N ALA A 35 10.62 -4.43 8.12
CA ALA A 35 9.36 -4.82 7.47
C ALA A 35 8.20 -3.88 7.83
N GLY A 36 8.11 -3.44 9.10
CA GLY A 36 7.08 -2.50 9.52
C GLY A 36 7.20 -1.10 8.88
N VAL A 37 8.42 -0.61 8.68
CA VAL A 37 8.68 0.66 7.99
C VAL A 37 8.34 0.57 6.51
N GLU A 38 8.75 -0.51 5.83
CA GLU A 38 8.45 -0.73 4.41
C GLU A 38 6.93 -0.80 4.16
N LEU A 39 6.19 -1.54 5.00
CA LEU A 39 4.73 -1.64 4.90
C LEU A 39 4.02 -0.31 5.19
N SER A 40 4.54 0.48 6.14
CA SER A 40 4.02 1.82 6.42
C SER A 40 4.24 2.77 5.24
N GLY A 41 5.39 2.67 4.58
CA GLY A 41 5.69 3.40 3.35
C GLY A 41 4.74 3.02 2.21
N ALA A 42 4.57 1.72 1.97
CA ALA A 42 3.63 1.21 0.96
C ALA A 42 2.20 1.67 1.21
N ARG A 43 1.75 1.67 2.47
CA ARG A 43 0.41 2.16 2.83
C ARG A 43 0.24 3.66 2.58
N LEU A 44 1.29 4.46 2.83
CA LEU A 44 1.27 5.89 2.55
C LEU A 44 1.24 6.16 1.04
N GLU A 45 2.04 5.43 0.28
CA GLU A 45 2.05 5.50 -1.18
C GLU A 45 0.69 5.11 -1.77
N ALA A 46 0.05 4.05 -1.26
CA ALA A 46 -1.31 3.70 -1.62
C ALA A 46 -2.33 4.80 -1.33
N ARG A 47 -2.16 5.52 -0.22
CA ARG A 47 -2.99 6.70 0.05
C ARG A 47 -2.76 7.78 -1.01
N LEU A 48 -1.52 8.07 -1.37
CA LEU A 48 -1.20 9.09 -2.38
C LEU A 48 -1.76 8.73 -3.76
N VAL A 49 -1.74 7.45 -4.13
CA VAL A 49 -2.40 6.95 -5.35
C VAL A 49 -3.91 7.22 -5.30
N GLY A 50 -4.58 6.89 -4.19
CA GLY A 50 -6.01 7.18 -4.01
C GLY A 50 -6.33 8.68 -4.04
N GLU A 51 -5.52 9.52 -3.38
CA GLU A 51 -5.66 10.98 -3.38
C GLU A 51 -5.42 11.58 -4.78
N GLY A 52 -4.46 11.05 -5.54
CA GLY A 52 -4.19 11.44 -6.92
C GLY A 52 -5.37 11.15 -7.85
N LEU A 53 -5.95 9.95 -7.74
CA LEU A 53 -7.14 9.59 -8.52
C LEU A 53 -8.38 10.39 -8.09
N ALA A 54 -8.57 10.63 -6.78
CA ALA A 54 -9.64 11.50 -6.29
C ALA A 54 -9.48 12.93 -6.82
N ALA A 55 -8.25 13.46 -6.86
CA ALA A 55 -7.96 14.78 -7.41
C ALA A 55 -8.24 14.85 -8.91
N ALA A 56 -7.91 13.81 -9.69
CA ALA A 56 -8.27 13.70 -11.09
C ALA A 56 -9.79 13.77 -11.32
N ILE A 57 -10.55 12.95 -10.58
CA ILE A 57 -12.02 12.94 -10.63
C ILE A 57 -12.60 14.30 -10.25
N ASN A 58 -12.14 14.89 -9.15
CA ASN A 58 -12.59 16.20 -8.70
C ASN A 58 -12.28 17.30 -9.73
N THR A 59 -11.13 17.20 -10.42
CA THR A 59 -10.73 18.15 -11.45
C THR A 59 -11.63 18.03 -12.68
N VAL A 60 -11.89 16.81 -13.15
CA VAL A 60 -12.82 16.56 -14.27
C VAL A 60 -14.22 17.05 -13.92
N TYR A 61 -14.68 16.79 -12.70
CA TYR A 61 -15.95 17.32 -12.21
C TYR A 61 -16.02 18.86 -12.23
N ALA A 62 -14.98 19.52 -11.72
CA ALA A 62 -14.95 20.98 -11.63
C ALA A 62 -14.86 21.68 -12.98
N ASN A 63 -14.23 21.06 -13.98
CA ASN A 63 -14.07 21.62 -15.33
C ASN A 63 -15.23 21.29 -16.28
N GLY A 64 -16.05 20.27 -15.97
CA GLY A 64 -17.25 19.92 -16.72
C GLY A 64 -17.02 18.99 -17.92
N SER A 65 -18.07 18.77 -18.71
CA SER A 65 -18.18 17.64 -19.64
C SER A 65 -17.22 17.62 -20.83
N ASN A 66 -16.61 18.75 -21.18
CA ASN A 66 -15.64 18.83 -22.28
C ASN A 66 -14.19 18.64 -21.81
N PHE A 67 -13.98 18.25 -20.56
CA PHE A 67 -12.67 18.06 -19.97
C PHE A 67 -12.41 16.60 -19.64
N GLU A 68 -11.24 16.12 -20.06
CA GLU A 68 -10.76 14.77 -19.82
C GLU A 68 -9.36 14.87 -19.21
N LEU A 69 -9.00 13.89 -18.39
CA LEU A 69 -7.70 13.84 -17.75
C LEU A 69 -7.12 12.44 -17.80
N TYR A 70 -5.87 12.37 -18.24
CA TYR A 70 -5.06 11.16 -18.23
C TYR A 70 -4.15 11.18 -17.01
N LEU A 71 -4.15 10.09 -16.24
CA LEU A 71 -3.36 9.93 -15.03
C LEU A 71 -2.53 8.66 -15.12
N GLY A 72 -1.21 8.79 -14.98
CA GLY A 72 -0.34 7.64 -14.77
C GLY A 72 -0.38 7.23 -13.30
N LEU A 73 -0.66 5.96 -13.04
CA LEU A 73 -0.55 5.34 -11.73
C LEU A 73 0.61 4.33 -11.74
N PRO A 74 1.28 4.09 -10.60
CA PRO A 74 2.34 3.10 -10.56
C PRO A 74 1.74 1.69 -10.75
N GLU A 75 2.39 0.81 -11.50
CA GLU A 75 1.93 -0.59 -11.64
C GLU A 75 1.96 -1.35 -10.30
N ASN A 76 2.89 -0.97 -9.41
CA ASN A 76 3.15 -1.63 -8.13
C ASN A 76 3.45 -0.62 -7.03
N ILE A 77 3.05 -0.96 -5.80
CA ILE A 77 3.32 -0.15 -4.59
C ILE A 77 4.14 -1.00 -3.62
N GLY A 78 5.33 -0.52 -3.27
CA GLY A 78 6.26 -1.30 -2.44
C GLY A 78 6.62 -2.68 -3.01
N GLY A 79 6.51 -2.87 -4.33
CA GLY A 79 6.74 -4.16 -5.00
C GLY A 79 5.54 -5.12 -5.01
N TYR A 80 4.36 -4.68 -4.57
CA TYR A 80 3.13 -5.46 -4.59
C TYR A 80 2.15 -4.91 -5.63
N SER A 81 1.50 -5.82 -6.37
CA SER A 81 0.33 -5.49 -7.19
C SER A 81 -0.82 -5.05 -6.29
N TYR A 82 -1.71 -4.21 -6.78
CA TYR A 82 -2.80 -3.70 -5.97
C TYR A 82 -4.06 -3.49 -6.82
N ARG A 83 -5.18 -3.34 -6.13
CA ARG A 83 -6.49 -3.13 -6.72
C ARG A 83 -7.03 -1.77 -6.29
N ILE A 84 -7.65 -1.07 -7.23
CA ILE A 84 -8.39 0.16 -6.95
C ILE A 84 -9.87 -0.11 -7.22
N ALA A 85 -10.75 0.29 -6.31
CA ALA A 85 -12.18 0.26 -6.53
C ALA A 85 -12.82 1.56 -6.06
N PHE A 86 -13.85 2.02 -6.76
CA PHE A 86 -14.71 3.11 -6.30
C PHE A 86 -16.10 2.58 -5.98
N ASP A 87 -16.62 3.04 -4.85
CA ASP A 87 -18.00 2.78 -4.41
C ASP A 87 -18.77 4.09 -4.33
N SER A 88 -19.76 4.25 -5.20
CA SER A 88 -20.63 5.41 -5.32
C SER A 88 -21.53 5.62 -4.10
N PHE A 89 -21.85 4.58 -3.32
CA PHE A 89 -22.64 4.69 -2.10
C PHE A 89 -21.84 5.34 -0.98
N THR A 90 -20.61 4.86 -0.75
CA THR A 90 -19.73 5.44 0.27
C THR A 90 -18.95 6.65 -0.22
N ARG A 91 -18.86 6.84 -1.54
CA ARG A 91 -18.06 7.85 -2.26
C ARG A 91 -16.58 7.76 -1.90
N GLN A 92 -16.07 6.53 -1.88
CA GLN A 92 -14.70 6.24 -1.51
C GLN A 92 -13.99 5.45 -2.61
N ILE A 93 -12.74 5.85 -2.86
CA ILE A 93 -11.76 5.05 -3.58
C ILE A 93 -11.06 4.20 -2.53
N SER A 94 -11.14 2.89 -2.71
CA SER A 94 -10.43 1.88 -1.93
C SER A 94 -9.22 1.43 -2.75
N VAL A 95 -8.03 1.66 -2.23
CA VAL A 95 -6.80 1.04 -2.74
C VAL A 95 -6.49 -0.11 -1.79
N GLU A 96 -6.27 -1.32 -2.30
CA GLU A 96 -6.05 -2.49 -1.45
C GLU A 96 -5.03 -3.50 -1.98
N ASN A 97 -4.34 -4.13 -1.02
CA ASN A 97 -3.52 -5.32 -1.23
C ASN A 97 -3.41 -6.12 0.07
N SER A 98 -3.10 -7.42 -0.02
CA SER A 98 -2.95 -8.30 1.14
C SER A 98 -1.80 -7.94 2.09
N ALA A 99 -0.76 -7.23 1.63
CA ALA A 99 0.41 -6.89 2.41
C ALA A 99 0.17 -5.74 3.41
N TRP A 100 -0.51 -4.68 2.98
CA TRP A 100 -0.71 -3.46 3.78
C TRP A 100 -2.19 -3.14 4.08
N GLY A 101 -3.12 -3.96 3.57
CA GLY A 101 -4.55 -3.83 3.79
C GLY A 101 -5.21 -2.86 2.81
N THR A 102 -6.19 -2.11 3.32
CA THR A 102 -6.99 -1.16 2.52
C THR A 102 -6.80 0.27 3.01
N THR A 103 -6.74 1.19 2.06
CA THR A 103 -6.74 2.64 2.31
C THR A 103 -7.89 3.26 1.52
N ASN A 104 -8.68 4.08 2.21
CA ASN A 104 -9.86 4.73 1.65
C ASN A 104 -9.63 6.24 1.49
N VAL A 105 -10.02 6.77 0.35
CA VAL A 105 -9.96 8.20 0.03
C VAL A 105 -11.32 8.67 -0.46
N GLY A 106 -11.80 9.80 0.07
CA GLY A 106 -13.10 10.35 -0.29
C GLY A 106 -13.09 11.12 -1.61
N VAL A 107 -14.17 10.99 -2.37
CA VAL A 107 -14.39 11.75 -3.61
C VAL A 107 -15.57 12.71 -3.42
N ILE A 108 -15.47 13.92 -3.99
CA ILE A 108 -16.48 14.97 -3.81
C ILE A 108 -17.73 14.73 -4.68
N PRO A 109 -17.61 14.52 -6.01
CA PRO A 109 -18.77 14.33 -6.88
C PRO A 109 -19.59 13.10 -6.51
N LYS A 110 -20.90 13.19 -6.76
CA LYS A 110 -21.87 12.11 -6.50
C LYS A 110 -22.15 11.26 -7.74
N ASN A 111 -21.85 11.79 -8.91
CA ASN A 111 -22.15 11.22 -10.21
C ASN A 111 -20.92 10.54 -10.80
N VAL A 112 -20.25 9.71 -10.01
CA VAL A 112 -19.13 8.90 -10.47
C VAL A 112 -19.64 7.47 -10.59
N GLN A 113 -19.39 6.82 -11.72
CA GLN A 113 -19.76 5.42 -11.91
C GLN A 113 -18.84 4.50 -11.09
N ASP A 114 -19.40 3.44 -10.50
CA ASP A 114 -18.58 2.40 -9.85
C ASP A 114 -17.58 1.81 -10.84
N PHE A 115 -16.34 1.65 -10.39
CA PHE A 115 -15.28 1.06 -11.21
C PHE A 115 -14.34 0.22 -10.36
N VAL A 116 -13.62 -0.67 -11.03
CA VAL A 116 -12.54 -1.49 -10.47
C VAL A 116 -11.40 -1.47 -11.48
N LEU A 117 -10.19 -1.17 -11.01
CA LEU A 117 -8.95 -1.28 -11.75
C LEU A 117 -8.10 -2.35 -11.09
N GLU A 118 -7.79 -3.40 -11.84
CA GLU A 118 -6.87 -4.46 -11.45
C GLU A 118 -5.46 -4.13 -11.93
N SER A 119 -4.46 -4.92 -11.54
CA SER A 119 -3.06 -4.61 -11.85
C SER A 119 -2.78 -4.45 -13.35
N GLY A 120 -3.45 -5.21 -14.22
CA GLY A 120 -3.29 -5.09 -15.67
C GLY A 120 -3.87 -3.81 -16.27
N ASP A 121 -4.79 -3.15 -15.56
CA ASP A 121 -5.36 -1.86 -16.00
C ASP A 121 -4.42 -0.68 -15.68
N LEU A 122 -3.39 -0.91 -14.85
CA LEU A 122 -2.44 0.10 -14.39
C LEU A 122 -1.18 0.19 -15.24
N ASP A 123 -0.99 -0.75 -16.17
CA ASP A 123 0.10 -0.73 -17.16
C ASP A 123 -0.08 0.44 -18.14
N ASP A 124 -1.34 0.87 -18.33
CA ASP A 124 -1.74 1.95 -19.21
C ASP A 124 -2.11 3.22 -18.43
N SER A 125 -2.37 4.31 -19.16
CA SER A 125 -2.85 5.55 -18.55
C SER A 125 -4.31 5.44 -18.15
N ILE A 126 -4.67 5.93 -16.96
CA ILE A 126 -6.05 5.99 -16.52
C ILE A 126 -6.71 7.25 -17.08
N LEU A 127 -7.76 7.08 -17.88
CA LEU A 127 -8.58 8.16 -18.39
C LEU A 127 -9.78 8.41 -17.47
N VAL A 128 -9.92 9.67 -17.08
CA VAL A 128 -11.06 10.19 -16.33
C VAL A 128 -11.78 11.22 -17.18
N TYR A 129 -13.07 11.00 -17.44
CA TYR A 129 -13.85 11.82 -18.36
C TYR A 129 -15.34 11.79 -18.01
N TRP A 130 -16.10 12.68 -18.65
CA TRP A 130 -17.55 12.68 -18.59
C TRP A 130 -18.16 11.81 -19.68
N ASP A 131 -19.09 10.94 -19.29
CA ASP A 131 -19.95 10.16 -20.17
C ASP A 131 -21.41 10.46 -19.79
N ASP A 132 -22.09 11.19 -20.66
CA ASP A 132 -23.38 11.82 -20.39
C ASP A 132 -23.38 12.64 -19.08
N ASP A 133 -24.07 12.15 -18.05
CA ASP A 133 -24.22 12.80 -16.74
C ASP A 133 -23.31 12.19 -15.65
N GLN A 134 -22.43 11.25 -16.00
CA GLN A 134 -21.56 10.56 -15.05
C GLN A 134 -20.09 10.70 -15.41
N ILE A 135 -19.24 10.74 -14.38
CA ILE A 135 -17.79 10.62 -14.53
C ILE A 135 -17.44 9.14 -14.59
N ARG A 136 -16.67 8.77 -15.60
CA ARG A 136 -16.13 7.43 -15.80
C ARG A 136 -14.62 7.44 -15.65
N VAL A 137 -14.11 6.32 -15.15
CA VAL A 137 -12.69 6.05 -14.95
C VAL A 137 -12.40 4.72 -15.65
N VAL A 138 -11.51 4.74 -16.62
CA VAL A 138 -11.16 3.57 -17.44
C VAL A 138 -9.66 3.53 -17.71
N SER A 139 -9.13 2.33 -17.96
CA SER A 139 -7.81 2.18 -18.58
C SER A 139 -7.90 2.56 -20.07
N ALA A 140 -6.91 3.28 -20.60
CA ALA A 140 -6.93 3.90 -21.93
C ALA A 140 -5.85 3.38 -22.87
#